data_AF-A0A261CDX6-F1
#
_entry.id   AF-A0A261CDX6-F1
#
_cell.length_a   1.000
_cell.length_b   1.000
_cell.length_c   1.000
_cell.angle_alpha   90.00
_cell.angle_beta   90.00
_cell.angle_gamma   90.00
#
_symmetry.space_group_name_H-M   'P 1'
#
loop_
_entity.id
_entity.type
_entity.pdbx_description
1 polymer ?
#
loop_
_entity_poly.entity_id
_entity_poly.type
_entity_poly.pdbx_seq_one_letter_code
_entity_poly.pdbx_strand_id
1 'polypeptide(L)'
;MWKITEHLYLAQLPMIFDNKQGFSKNEIKRVLTLEIQPIPEKEQVENVDYKFLYLLDTPSEPILSNGLLEEAVLYIEEGVEKGENVIVHCIAAVSRSVSVCAAFLMYKNKWSMDKALKMVASVRKSIGPNPGFLAQLKIWERCEMNFTVEKYKNLSLDVPGVFDADSKTLWRQPVIDDRTKTRFKCRQCRKVIFNSDNLVHPQLTESCQKYLIEPMEWLNITASTCSANHSCGAKLGNFIATGSKCNGCNKFVKRWIFIDKSKVDRVEIAS
;
A
#
# COMPACT_ATOMS: atom_id res chain seq x y z
N MET A 1 10.26 6.09 27.28
CA MET A 1 10.31 5.04 26.24
C MET A 1 9.45 3.90 26.74
N TRP A 2 8.58 3.36 25.89
CA TRP A 2 7.70 2.25 26.24
C TRP A 2 8.28 0.95 25.65
N LYS A 3 8.68 0.02 26.50
CA LYS A 3 9.19 -1.28 26.08
C LYS A 3 8.02 -2.15 25.61
N ILE A 4 7.93 -2.47 24.32
CA ILE A 4 6.86 -3.30 23.75
C ILE A 4 7.22 -4.79 23.90
N THR A 5 8.43 -5.17 23.50
CA THR A 5 8.98 -6.53 23.66
C THR A 5 10.38 -6.44 24.26
N GLU A 6 11.10 -7.56 24.35
CA GLU A 6 12.47 -7.59 24.87
C GLU A 6 13.40 -6.56 24.20
N HIS A 7 13.32 -6.45 22.86
CA HIS A 7 14.22 -5.65 22.03
C HIS A 7 13.54 -4.52 21.25
N LEU A 8 12.22 -4.31 21.43
CA LEU A 8 11.47 -3.27 20.71
C LEU A 8 10.90 -2.22 21.67
N TYR A 9 11.20 -0.96 21.40
CA TYR A 9 10.75 0.19 22.17
C TYR A 9 10.02 1.20 21.29
N LEU A 10 8.97 1.80 21.84
CA LEU A 10 8.24 2.92 21.26
C LEU A 10 8.61 4.21 21.99
N ALA A 11 8.79 5.30 21.24
CA ALA A 11 9.03 6.61 21.81
C ALA A 11 8.29 7.73 21.05
N GLN A 12 8.07 8.83 21.75
CA GLN A 12 7.67 10.13 21.19
C GLN A 12 8.90 11.04 21.10
N LEU A 13 8.85 12.08 20.26
CA LEU A 13 10.01 12.89 19.93
C LEU A 13 10.71 13.53 21.15
N PRO A 14 10.01 14.12 22.15
CA PRO A 14 10.68 14.64 23.34
C PRO A 14 11.50 13.59 24.11
N MET A 15 11.11 12.31 24.06
CA MET A 15 11.87 11.24 24.73
C MET A 15 13.20 10.92 24.04
N ILE A 16 13.37 11.34 22.78
CA ILE A 16 14.63 11.17 22.06
C ILE A 16 15.62 12.25 22.49
N PHE A 17 15.17 13.50 22.58
CA PHE A 17 16.02 14.63 22.90
C PHE A 17 16.26 14.80 24.41
N ASP A 18 15.20 14.70 25.22
CA ASP A 18 15.25 15.09 26.63
C ASP A 18 15.69 13.93 27.55
N ASN A 19 15.64 12.69 27.05
CA ASN A 19 15.88 11.48 27.85
C ASN A 19 17.07 10.67 27.33
N LYS A 20 18.23 11.32 27.16
CA LYS A 20 19.48 10.66 26.76
C LYS A 20 19.92 9.57 27.75
N GLN A 21 19.63 9.72 29.05
CA GLN A 21 19.88 8.68 30.06
C GLN A 21 19.10 7.38 29.78
N GLY A 22 17.92 7.49 29.16
CA GLY A 22 17.12 6.35 28.74
C GLY A 22 17.79 5.48 27.67
N PHE A 23 18.70 6.05 26.86
CA PHE A 23 19.46 5.28 25.87
C PHE A 23 20.43 4.32 26.54
N SER A 24 21.25 4.83 27.47
CA SER A 24 22.20 4.00 28.21
C SER A 24 21.49 2.99 29.10
N LYS A 25 20.45 3.41 29.82
CA LYS A 25 19.70 2.53 30.74
C LYS A 25 19.06 1.33 30.02
N ASN A 26 18.55 1.53 28.82
CA ASN A 26 17.92 0.47 28.03
C ASN A 26 18.86 -0.09 26.96
N GLU A 27 20.16 0.23 27.01
CA GLU A 27 21.18 -0.27 26.07
C GLU A 27 20.75 -0.14 24.60
N ILE A 28 20.18 1.01 24.25
CA ILE A 28 19.68 1.26 22.89
C ILE A 28 20.84 1.26 21.92
N LYS A 29 20.66 0.53 20.81
CA LYS A 29 21.64 0.41 19.72
C LYS A 29 21.14 0.93 18.40
N ARG A 30 19.81 1.03 18.23
CA ARG A 30 19.19 1.49 16.99
C ARG A 30 18.03 2.44 17.23
N VAL A 31 17.89 3.43 16.35
CA VAL A 31 16.77 4.37 16.33
C VAL A 31 16.20 4.49 14.93
N LEU A 32 14.94 4.09 14.77
CA LEU A 32 14.15 4.34 13.58
C LEU A 32 13.28 5.59 13.76
N THR A 33 13.57 6.61 12.96
CA THR A 33 12.85 7.88 12.92
C THR A 33 11.84 7.88 11.76
N LEU A 34 10.56 8.07 12.08
CA LEU A 34 9.46 8.18 11.11
C LEU A 34 8.85 9.59 11.19
N GLU A 35 9.39 10.51 10.39
CA GLU A 35 9.12 11.95 10.52
C GLU A 35 9.34 12.68 9.18
N ILE A 36 9.06 13.98 9.10
CA ILE A 36 9.45 14.85 7.98
C ILE A 36 10.90 15.35 8.10
N GLN A 37 11.51 15.27 9.28
CA GLN A 37 12.91 15.62 9.53
C GLN A 37 13.65 14.54 10.33
N PRO A 38 14.94 14.28 10.00
CA PRO A 38 15.78 13.40 10.80
C PRO A 38 16.14 14.04 12.15
N ILE A 39 16.62 13.22 13.09
CA ILE A 39 17.28 13.71 14.30
C ILE A 39 18.60 14.40 13.88
N PRO A 40 18.84 15.67 14.24
CA PRO A 40 20.10 16.34 13.96
C PRO A 40 21.29 15.59 14.56
N GLU A 41 22.40 15.48 13.83
CA GLU A 41 23.60 14.74 14.26
C GLU A 41 24.11 15.15 15.65
N LYS A 42 24.08 16.45 15.95
CA LYS A 42 24.47 16.99 17.28
C LYS A 42 23.63 16.46 18.45
N GLU A 43 22.42 15.98 18.17
CA GLU A 43 21.53 15.42 19.18
C GLU A 43 21.62 13.91 19.29
N GLN A 44 22.27 13.25 18.33
CA GLN A 44 22.43 11.81 18.30
C GLN A 44 23.39 11.36 19.41
N VAL A 45 23.02 10.28 20.08
CA VAL A 45 23.87 9.56 21.03
C VAL A 45 24.90 8.73 20.27
N GLU A 46 26.16 8.79 20.69
CA GLU A 46 27.25 8.00 20.09
C GLU A 46 27.00 6.48 20.21
N ASN A 47 27.57 5.71 19.28
CA ASN A 47 27.45 4.24 19.23
C ASN A 47 26.01 3.72 19.13
N VAL A 48 25.13 4.54 18.55
CA VAL A 48 23.76 4.18 18.19
C VAL A 48 23.62 4.38 16.69
N ASP A 49 23.05 3.40 16.01
CA ASP A 49 22.71 3.48 14.60
C ASP A 49 21.36 4.21 14.41
N TYR A 50 21.31 5.15 13.47
CA TYR A 50 20.13 5.96 13.20
C TYR A 50 19.66 5.74 11.78
N LYS A 51 18.40 5.32 11.62
CA LYS A 51 17.71 5.27 10.34
C LYS A 51 16.58 6.28 10.30
N PHE A 52 16.55 7.08 9.25
CA PHE A 52 15.48 8.03 8.98
C PHE A 52 14.66 7.57 7.78
N LEU A 53 13.35 7.49 7.94
CA LEU A 53 12.39 7.28 6.86
C LEU A 53 11.42 8.46 6.85
N TYR A 54 11.42 9.20 5.74
CA TYR A 54 10.50 10.31 5.55
C TYR A 54 9.06 9.80 5.55
N LEU A 55 8.23 10.31 6.47
CA LEU A 55 6.85 9.85 6.59
C LEU A 55 5.90 10.94 7.11
N LEU A 56 4.90 11.28 6.28
CA LEU A 56 3.77 12.14 6.66
C LEU A 56 2.71 11.33 7.42
N ASP A 57 2.03 11.95 8.38
CA ASP A 57 0.93 11.32 9.12
C ASP A 57 -0.42 11.63 8.48
N THR A 58 -0.58 11.22 7.22
CA THR A 58 -1.83 11.42 6.48
C THR A 58 -2.42 10.09 6.03
N PRO A 59 -3.76 9.97 5.94
CA PRO A 59 -4.40 8.75 5.43
C PRO A 59 -4.02 8.39 3.98
N SER A 60 -3.56 9.36 3.20
CA SER A 60 -3.11 9.17 1.83
C SER A 60 -1.66 8.71 1.71
N GLU A 61 -0.89 8.64 2.79
CA GLU A 61 0.54 8.35 2.71
C GLU A 61 0.79 6.85 2.39
N PRO A 62 1.54 6.51 1.32
CA PRO A 62 1.61 5.17 0.73
C PRO A 62 2.61 4.21 1.41
N ILE A 63 2.55 4.04 2.73
CA ILE A 63 3.58 3.31 3.51
C ILE A 63 3.84 1.87 3.06
N LEU A 64 2.85 1.21 2.46
CA LEU A 64 2.99 -0.16 1.98
C LEU A 64 3.50 -0.22 0.54
N SER A 65 2.90 0.54 -0.40
CA SER A 65 3.27 0.39 -1.82
C SER A 65 4.63 0.97 -2.18
N ASN A 66 5.10 1.96 -1.43
CA ASN A 66 6.41 2.58 -1.66
C ASN A 66 7.57 1.78 -1.03
N GLY A 67 7.29 0.64 -0.38
CA GLY A 67 8.30 -0.21 0.27
C GLY A 67 8.75 0.26 1.65
N LEU A 68 8.29 1.41 2.15
CA LEU A 68 8.71 1.98 3.43
C LEU A 68 8.43 1.04 4.59
N LEU A 69 7.25 0.40 4.62
CA LEU A 69 6.87 -0.50 5.70
C LEU A 69 7.77 -1.74 5.75
N GLU A 70 8.12 -2.30 4.59
CA GLU A 70 9.04 -3.44 4.48
C GLU A 70 10.45 -3.05 4.94
N GLU A 71 10.95 -1.92 4.44
CA GLU A 71 12.24 -1.37 4.84
C GLU A 71 12.34 -1.13 6.36
N ALA A 72 11.29 -0.57 6.95
CA ALA A 72 11.19 -0.33 8.39
C ALA A 72 11.17 -1.63 9.19
N VAL A 73 10.39 -2.62 8.75
CA VAL A 73 10.30 -3.94 9.40
C VAL A 73 11.64 -4.66 9.37
N LEU A 74 12.33 -4.66 8.22
CA LEU A 74 13.64 -5.30 8.07
C LEU A 74 14.71 -4.63 8.93
N TYR A 75 14.68 -3.29 9.05
CA TYR A 75 15.59 -2.59 9.94
C TYR A 75 15.40 -2.97 11.42
N ILE A 76 14.15 -3.11 11.85
CA ILE A 76 13.83 -3.54 13.21
C ILE A 76 14.23 -5.01 13.39
N GLU A 77 13.92 -5.88 12.44
CA GLU A 77 14.28 -7.30 12.50
C GLU A 77 15.79 -7.50 12.63
N GLU A 78 16.57 -6.81 11.80
CA GLU A 78 18.04 -6.91 11.83
C GLU A 78 18.60 -6.59 13.22
N GLY A 79 18.08 -5.54 13.89
CA GLY A 79 18.47 -5.22 15.26
C GLY A 79 18.02 -6.29 16.26
N VAL A 80 16.76 -6.71 16.20
CA VAL A 80 16.21 -7.71 17.11
C VAL A 80 16.94 -9.06 16.98
N GLU A 81 17.32 -9.49 15.77
CA GLU A 81 18.08 -10.73 15.54
C GLU A 81 19.52 -10.66 16.07
N LYS A 82 20.09 -9.46 16.13
CA LYS A 82 21.40 -9.20 16.76
C LYS A 82 21.29 -9.08 18.30
N GLY A 83 20.09 -9.18 18.87
CA GLY A 83 19.85 -8.93 20.30
C GLY A 83 19.98 -7.45 20.68
N GLU A 84 19.87 -6.54 19.70
CA GLU A 84 20.00 -5.10 19.89
C GLU A 84 18.66 -4.46 20.25
N ASN A 85 18.69 -3.50 21.17
CA ASN A 85 17.48 -2.75 21.54
C ASN A 85 17.21 -1.64 20.52
N VAL A 86 16.04 -1.72 19.88
CA VAL A 86 15.59 -0.82 18.81
C VAL A 86 14.50 0.12 19.33
N ILE A 87 14.69 1.42 19.15
CA ILE A 87 13.64 2.43 19.32
C ILE A 87 13.00 2.71 17.97
N VAL A 88 11.67 2.77 17.94
CA VAL A 88 10.89 3.34 16.84
C VAL A 88 10.14 4.56 17.35
N HIS A 89 10.29 5.70 16.69
CA HIS A 89 9.62 6.94 17.11
C HIS A 89 9.08 7.77 15.95
N CYS A 90 8.16 8.66 16.31
CA CYS A 90 7.70 9.78 15.49
C CYS A 90 7.49 10.98 16.43
N ILE A 91 6.66 11.97 16.07
CA ILE A 91 6.34 13.11 16.95
C ILE A 91 5.65 12.65 18.24
N ALA A 92 4.46 12.04 18.13
CA ALA A 92 3.57 11.82 19.27
C ALA A 92 3.50 10.36 19.75
N ALA A 93 4.11 9.42 19.02
CA ALA A 93 3.96 7.98 19.26
C ALA A 93 2.51 7.48 19.24
N VAL A 94 1.68 8.07 18.36
CA VAL A 94 0.24 7.75 18.24
C VAL A 94 -0.05 6.95 16.97
N SER A 95 0.51 7.38 15.82
CA SER A 95 0.12 6.86 14.50
C SER A 95 1.28 6.24 13.71
N ARG A 96 2.21 7.05 13.15
CA ARG A 96 3.35 6.59 12.34
C ARG A 96 4.17 5.45 12.96
N SER A 97 4.81 5.70 14.10
CA SER A 97 5.65 4.70 14.79
C SER A 97 4.86 3.52 15.33
N VAL A 98 3.63 3.75 15.80
CA VAL A 98 2.72 2.66 16.23
C VAL A 98 2.43 1.72 15.06
N SER A 99 2.17 2.26 13.87
CA SER A 99 1.85 1.47 12.67
C SER A 99 3.02 0.56 12.29
N VAL A 100 4.25 1.11 12.29
CA VAL A 100 5.46 0.33 12.00
C VAL A 100 5.74 -0.72 13.09
N CYS A 101 5.62 -0.38 14.37
CA CYS A 101 5.76 -1.37 15.45
C CYS A 101 4.73 -2.50 15.32
N ALA A 102 3.48 -2.16 15.00
CA ALA A 102 2.44 -3.17 14.77
C ALA A 102 2.78 -4.05 13.56
N ALA A 103 3.22 -3.48 12.44
CA ALA A 103 3.63 -4.23 11.25
C ALA A 103 4.77 -5.21 11.53
N PHE A 104 5.77 -4.80 12.31
CA PHE A 104 6.86 -5.68 12.74
C PHE A 104 6.35 -6.83 13.62
N LEU A 105 5.49 -6.55 14.60
CA LEU A 105 4.90 -7.58 15.46
C LEU A 105 4.06 -8.59 14.66
N MET A 106 3.29 -8.11 13.67
CA MET A 106 2.55 -8.95 12.74
C MET A 106 3.50 -9.85 11.96
N TYR A 107 4.55 -9.27 11.39
CA TYR A 107 5.55 -9.99 10.60
C TYR A 107 6.29 -11.06 11.41
N LYS A 108 6.84 -10.70 12.59
CA LYS A 108 7.65 -11.60 13.42
C LYS A 108 6.85 -12.74 14.03
N ASN A 109 5.61 -12.47 14.45
CA ASN A 109 4.81 -13.43 15.20
C ASN A 109 3.63 -14.02 14.43
N LYS A 110 3.47 -13.65 13.14
CA LYS A 110 2.29 -13.97 12.32
C LYS A 110 0.97 -13.58 13.00
N TRP A 111 0.96 -12.43 13.66
CA TRP A 111 -0.21 -11.93 14.38
C TRP A 111 -1.14 -11.14 13.46
N SER A 112 -2.43 -11.14 13.81
CA SER A 112 -3.38 -10.21 13.22
C SER A 112 -3.05 -8.76 13.59
N MET A 113 -3.50 -7.82 12.75
CA MET A 113 -3.36 -6.38 13.01
C MET A 113 -3.90 -6.01 14.39
N ASP A 114 -5.09 -6.50 14.74
CA ASP A 114 -5.74 -6.20 16.02
C ASP A 114 -4.92 -6.71 17.21
N LYS A 115 -4.32 -7.90 17.10
CA LYS A 115 -3.49 -8.46 18.17
C LYS A 115 -2.20 -7.65 18.34
N ALA A 116 -1.56 -7.27 17.25
CA ALA A 116 -0.36 -6.43 17.27
C ALA A 116 -0.63 -5.05 17.88
N LEU A 117 -1.72 -4.38 17.48
CA LEU A 117 -2.10 -3.08 18.05
C LEU A 117 -2.46 -3.19 19.53
N LYS A 118 -3.14 -4.27 19.96
CA LYS A 118 -3.40 -4.53 21.39
C LYS A 118 -2.11 -4.68 22.19
N MET A 119 -1.08 -5.33 21.63
CA MET A 119 0.22 -5.43 22.27
C MET A 119 0.85 -4.05 22.49
N VAL A 120 0.85 -3.19 21.48
CA VAL A 120 1.37 -1.81 21.62
C VAL A 120 0.51 -1.00 22.62
N ALA A 121 -0.81 -1.17 22.58
CA ALA A 121 -1.74 -0.50 23.48
C ALA A 121 -1.52 -0.87 24.97
N SER A 122 -1.01 -2.08 25.23
CA SER A 122 -0.75 -2.56 26.59
C SER A 122 0.33 -1.74 27.31
N VAL A 123 1.25 -1.14 26.56
CA VAL A 123 2.36 -0.32 27.09
C VAL A 123 2.11 1.18 26.89
N ARG A 124 1.27 1.56 25.92
CA ARG A 124 0.86 2.94 25.64
C ARG A 124 -0.63 3.02 25.32
N LYS A 125 -1.45 3.56 26.23
CA LYS A 125 -2.91 3.61 26.03
C LYS A 125 -3.37 4.52 24.87
N SER A 126 -2.74 5.67 24.66
CA SER A 126 -3.13 6.60 23.59
C SER A 126 -2.38 6.26 22.31
N ILE A 127 -2.81 5.18 21.67
CA ILE A 127 -2.47 4.87 20.27
C ILE A 127 -3.66 5.14 19.37
N GLY A 128 -3.38 5.41 18.10
CA GLY A 128 -4.39 5.62 17.08
C GLY A 128 -3.74 5.86 15.72
N PRO A 129 -3.24 4.81 15.05
CA PRO A 129 -2.92 4.90 13.63
C PRO A 129 -4.05 5.56 12.84
N ASN A 130 -3.68 6.42 11.90
CA ASN A 130 -4.67 7.04 11.04
C ASN A 130 -5.40 5.96 10.19
N PRO A 131 -6.61 6.25 9.69
CA PRO A 131 -7.41 5.25 8.96
C PRO A 131 -6.72 4.65 7.72
N GLY A 132 -5.87 5.42 7.02
CA GLY A 132 -5.13 4.93 5.86
C GLY A 132 -4.05 3.91 6.24
N PHE A 133 -3.34 4.15 7.34
CA PHE A 133 -2.37 3.19 7.88
C PHE A 133 -3.04 1.92 8.36
N LEU A 134 -4.19 2.00 9.04
CA LEU A 134 -4.96 0.82 9.43
C LEU A 134 -5.38 -0.01 8.20
N ALA A 135 -5.82 0.65 7.14
CA ALA A 135 -6.20 -0.02 5.90
C ALA A 135 -4.99 -0.73 5.25
N GLN A 136 -3.83 -0.07 5.19
CA GLN A 136 -2.59 -0.65 4.66
C GLN A 136 -2.05 -1.79 5.53
N LEU A 137 -2.14 -1.70 6.86
CA LEU A 137 -1.81 -2.81 7.77
C LEU A 137 -2.76 -4.00 7.55
N LYS A 138 -4.03 -3.76 7.23
CA LYS A 138 -4.94 -4.85 6.87
C LYS A 138 -4.55 -5.54 5.58
N ILE A 139 -4.03 -4.80 4.59
CA ILE A 139 -3.43 -5.41 3.39
C ILE A 139 -2.18 -6.19 3.76
N TRP A 140 -1.29 -5.63 4.59
CA TRP A 140 -0.08 -6.29 5.07
C TRP A 140 -0.38 -7.66 5.71
N GLU A 141 -1.42 -7.73 6.56
CA GLU A 141 -1.94 -8.97 7.12
C GLU A 141 -2.41 -9.95 6.04
N ARG A 142 -3.23 -9.48 5.09
CA ARG A 142 -3.79 -10.31 4.01
C ARG A 142 -2.74 -10.81 3.00
N CYS A 143 -1.63 -10.08 2.88
CA CYS A 143 -0.46 -10.51 2.11
C CYS A 143 0.43 -11.49 2.89
N GLU A 144 0.08 -11.84 4.12
CA GLU A 144 0.89 -12.63 5.05
C GLU A 144 2.26 -12.00 5.31
N MET A 145 2.31 -10.67 5.28
CA MET A 145 3.52 -9.87 5.44
C MET A 145 4.59 -10.19 4.37
N ASN A 146 4.14 -10.71 3.22
CA ASN A 146 4.93 -10.94 2.02
C ASN A 146 4.30 -10.12 0.90
N PHE A 147 4.62 -8.84 0.89
CA PHE A 147 4.08 -7.88 -0.06
C PHE A 147 4.60 -8.15 -1.47
N THR A 148 3.68 -8.18 -2.43
CA THR A 148 4.00 -8.06 -3.85
C THR A 148 3.03 -7.08 -4.47
N VAL A 149 3.47 -6.38 -5.53
CA VAL A 149 2.60 -5.47 -6.28
C VAL A 149 1.33 -6.18 -6.74
N GLU A 150 1.43 -7.44 -7.16
CA GLU A 150 0.28 -8.25 -7.58
C GLU A 150 -0.70 -8.53 -6.43
N LYS A 151 -0.20 -8.96 -5.26
CA LYS A 151 -1.05 -9.18 -4.08
C LYS A 151 -1.71 -7.88 -3.64
N TYR A 152 -0.96 -6.78 -3.61
CA TYR A 152 -1.46 -5.48 -3.22
C TYR A 152 -2.58 -5.01 -4.15
N LYS A 153 -2.38 -5.06 -5.48
CA LYS A 153 -3.41 -4.71 -6.47
C LYS A 153 -4.69 -5.53 -6.30
N ASN A 154 -4.55 -6.82 -5.99
CA ASN A 154 -5.69 -7.72 -5.79
C ASN A 154 -6.47 -7.43 -4.50
N LEU A 155 -5.82 -6.89 -3.48
CA LEU A 155 -6.34 -6.73 -2.13
C LEU A 155 -6.78 -5.29 -1.80
N SER A 156 -6.11 -4.27 -2.36
CA SER A 156 -6.42 -2.85 -2.12
C SER A 156 -7.85 -2.48 -2.49
N LEU A 157 -8.41 -3.17 -3.49
CA LEU A 157 -9.78 -2.99 -3.95
C LEU A 157 -10.84 -3.51 -2.95
N ASP A 158 -10.47 -4.35 -1.98
CA ASP A 158 -11.37 -4.92 -0.96
C ASP A 158 -11.30 -4.22 0.39
N VAL A 159 -10.37 -3.28 0.56
CA VAL A 159 -10.11 -2.65 1.85
C VAL A 159 -10.60 -1.20 1.76
N PRO A 160 -11.74 -0.87 2.40
CA PRO A 160 -12.21 0.51 2.46
C PRO A 160 -11.15 1.42 3.07
N GLY A 161 -10.94 2.61 2.49
CA GLY A 161 -9.98 3.58 3.00
C GLY A 161 -8.59 3.52 2.34
N VAL A 162 -8.33 2.53 1.49
CA VAL A 162 -7.16 2.51 0.60
C VAL A 162 -7.47 3.40 -0.62
N PHE A 163 -7.69 4.69 -0.37
CA PHE A 163 -7.95 5.67 -1.40
C PHE A 163 -6.67 6.43 -1.79
N ASP A 164 -6.15 6.04 -2.94
CA ASP A 164 -5.77 6.95 -4.03
C ASP A 164 -4.49 7.81 -3.92
N ALA A 165 -3.45 7.29 -3.25
CA ALA A 165 -2.06 7.64 -3.56
C ALA A 165 -1.24 6.42 -4.02
N ASP A 166 -1.43 5.27 -3.35
CA ASP A 166 -0.84 3.96 -3.72
C ASP A 166 -1.25 3.46 -5.11
N SER A 167 -2.39 3.93 -5.62
CA SER A 167 -3.02 3.38 -6.82
C SER A 167 -2.27 3.85 -8.08
N LYS A 168 -2.03 5.16 -8.25
CA LYS A 168 -1.48 5.75 -9.48
C LYS A 168 -0.05 5.34 -9.79
N THR A 169 0.80 5.14 -8.78
CA THR A 169 2.19 4.69 -8.96
C THR A 169 2.32 3.21 -9.28
N LEU A 170 1.30 2.40 -9.00
CA LEU A 170 1.29 0.96 -9.30
C LEU A 170 0.49 0.60 -10.55
N TRP A 171 -0.44 1.45 -11.01
CA TRP A 171 -1.17 1.22 -12.25
C TRP A 171 -0.22 1.34 -13.43
N ARG A 172 -0.22 0.33 -14.31
CA ARG A 172 0.56 0.42 -15.55
C ARG A 172 -0.03 1.57 -16.38
N GLN A 173 0.83 2.51 -16.77
CA GLN A 173 0.59 3.26 -18.01
C GLN A 173 0.36 2.22 -19.12
N PRO A 174 -0.57 2.42 -20.06
CA PRO A 174 -0.58 1.60 -21.26
C PRO A 174 0.82 1.74 -21.87
N VAL A 175 1.61 0.67 -21.87
CA VAL A 175 2.87 0.66 -22.60
C VAL A 175 2.47 0.83 -24.05
N ILE A 176 2.68 2.04 -24.58
CA ILE A 176 2.51 2.31 -26.00
C ILE A 176 3.75 1.70 -26.67
N ASP A 177 3.79 0.38 -26.74
CA ASP A 177 4.76 -0.35 -27.55
C ASP A 177 4.16 -0.51 -28.96
N ASP A 178 4.96 -0.18 -29.98
CA ASP A 178 4.62 -0.34 -31.39
C ASP A 178 4.47 -1.82 -31.79
N ARG A 179 4.83 -2.77 -30.92
CA ARG A 179 4.60 -4.21 -31.10
C ARG A 179 3.14 -4.65 -30.86
N THR A 180 2.31 -3.81 -30.24
CA THR A 180 0.92 -4.19 -29.90
C THR A 180 -0.01 -4.13 -31.11
N LYS A 181 -0.58 -5.28 -31.49
CA LYS A 181 -1.41 -5.43 -32.72
C LYS A 181 -2.78 -4.75 -32.64
N THR A 182 -3.30 -4.44 -31.45
CA THR A 182 -4.64 -3.87 -31.29
C THR A 182 -4.66 -2.85 -30.15
N ARG A 183 -5.19 -1.66 -30.44
CA ARG A 183 -5.43 -0.58 -29.47
C ARG A 183 -6.92 -0.37 -29.27
N PHE A 184 -7.28 0.05 -28.06
CA PHE A 184 -8.65 0.38 -27.68
C PHE A 184 -8.71 1.87 -27.34
N LYS A 185 -9.61 2.61 -28.00
CA LYS A 185 -9.76 4.06 -27.86
C LYS A 185 -11.11 4.43 -27.24
N CYS A 186 -11.14 5.41 -26.37
CA CYS A 186 -12.39 5.97 -25.85
C CYS A 186 -13.21 6.57 -27.01
N ARG A 187 -14.49 6.20 -27.15
CA ARG A 187 -15.35 6.75 -28.22
C ARG A 187 -15.61 8.24 -28.09
N GLN A 188 -15.59 8.77 -26.86
CA GLN A 188 -15.90 10.17 -26.60
C GLN A 188 -14.74 11.10 -26.94
N CYS A 189 -13.50 10.76 -26.54
CA CYS A 189 -12.35 11.65 -26.73
C CYS A 189 -11.27 11.09 -27.64
N ARG A 190 -11.47 9.88 -28.20
CA ARG A 190 -10.56 9.16 -29.13
C ARG A 190 -9.15 8.87 -28.61
N LYS A 191 -8.85 9.20 -27.35
CA LYS A 191 -7.59 8.82 -26.68
C LYS A 191 -7.51 7.31 -26.51
N VAL A 192 -6.30 6.77 -26.66
CA VAL A 192 -6.00 5.37 -26.36
C VAL A 192 -6.16 5.15 -24.87
N ILE A 193 -6.88 4.09 -24.51
CA ILE A 193 -7.14 3.72 -23.12
C ILE A 193 -6.42 2.42 -22.74
N PHE A 194 -6.37 1.40 -23.60
CA PHE A 194 -5.61 0.19 -23.31
C PHE A 194 -5.29 -0.57 -24.60
N ASN A 195 -4.40 -1.56 -24.52
CA ASN A 195 -4.00 -2.42 -25.62
C ASN A 195 -4.47 -3.87 -25.39
N SER A 196 -4.32 -4.74 -26.40
CA SER A 196 -4.62 -6.18 -26.28
C SER A 196 -3.98 -6.84 -25.06
N ASP A 197 -2.79 -6.40 -24.68
CA ASP A 197 -1.99 -7.00 -23.61
C ASP A 197 -2.53 -6.65 -22.21
N ASN A 198 -3.38 -5.63 -22.11
CA ASN A 198 -4.07 -5.27 -20.88
C ASN A 198 -5.35 -6.08 -20.67
N LEU A 199 -5.73 -6.94 -21.63
CA LEU A 199 -6.88 -7.82 -21.50
C LEU A 199 -6.53 -9.01 -20.63
N VAL A 200 -7.19 -9.07 -19.48
CA VAL A 200 -6.98 -10.12 -18.46
C VAL A 200 -7.83 -11.37 -18.69
N HIS A 201 -8.68 -11.34 -19.72
CA HIS A 201 -9.50 -12.47 -20.08
C HIS A 201 -9.00 -13.09 -21.40
N PRO A 202 -8.36 -14.28 -21.35
CA PRO A 202 -7.67 -14.88 -22.51
C PRO A 202 -8.60 -15.42 -23.60
N GLN A 203 -9.88 -15.06 -23.60
CA GLN A 203 -10.84 -15.43 -24.62
C GLN A 203 -11.65 -14.20 -25.00
N LEU A 204 -11.10 -13.43 -25.94
CA LEU A 204 -11.87 -12.59 -26.86
C LEU A 204 -12.74 -13.48 -27.76
N THR A 205 -13.51 -14.41 -27.20
CA THR A 205 -14.59 -15.00 -27.99
C THR A 205 -15.51 -13.84 -28.35
N GLU A 206 -15.93 -13.76 -29.60
CA GLU A 206 -16.90 -12.75 -30.04
C GLU A 206 -18.13 -12.71 -29.12
N SER A 207 -18.44 -13.84 -28.48
CA SER A 207 -19.50 -14.01 -27.48
C SER A 207 -19.33 -13.17 -26.20
N CYS A 208 -18.12 -12.75 -25.82
CA CYS A 208 -17.92 -11.93 -24.61
C CYS A 208 -18.43 -10.50 -24.85
N GLN A 209 -19.41 -10.04 -24.07
CA GLN A 209 -20.07 -8.75 -24.29
C GLN A 209 -19.24 -7.52 -23.85
N LYS A 210 -18.22 -7.71 -22.99
CA LYS A 210 -17.43 -6.65 -22.37
C LYS A 210 -15.94 -6.94 -22.50
N TYR A 211 -15.12 -5.90 -22.51
CA TYR A 211 -13.69 -6.03 -22.31
C TYR A 211 -13.39 -6.04 -20.82
N LEU A 212 -12.49 -6.92 -20.40
CA LEU A 212 -12.01 -6.96 -19.02
C LEU A 212 -10.55 -6.55 -19.04
N ILE A 213 -10.23 -5.53 -18.25
CA ILE A 213 -8.89 -4.96 -18.20
C ILE A 213 -8.36 -4.89 -16.78
N GLU A 214 -7.03 -4.90 -16.67
CA GLU A 214 -6.34 -4.45 -15.47
C GLU A 214 -6.70 -2.98 -15.18
N PRO A 215 -6.72 -2.54 -13.91
CA PRO A 215 -6.86 -1.11 -13.65
C PRO A 215 -5.65 -0.33 -14.15
N MET A 216 -5.94 0.84 -14.71
CA MET A 216 -5.02 1.68 -15.47
C MET A 216 -4.97 3.09 -14.87
N GLU A 217 -3.85 3.80 -15.04
CA GLU A 217 -3.64 5.11 -14.40
C GLU A 217 -4.67 6.17 -14.84
N TRP A 218 -5.13 6.12 -16.09
CA TRP A 218 -6.14 7.05 -16.60
C TRP A 218 -7.55 6.80 -16.02
N LEU A 219 -7.76 5.65 -15.37
CA LEU A 219 -9.07 5.21 -14.92
C LEU A 219 -9.38 5.78 -13.54
N ASN A 220 -10.48 6.50 -13.46
CA ASN A 220 -11.05 6.94 -12.19
C ASN A 220 -12.12 5.93 -11.74
N ILE A 221 -11.85 5.21 -10.65
CA ILE A 221 -12.80 4.25 -10.06
C ILE A 221 -13.47 4.93 -8.88
N THR A 222 -14.77 5.16 -9.01
CA THR A 222 -15.56 5.65 -7.88
C THR A 222 -16.15 4.47 -7.12
N ALA A 223 -15.55 4.12 -5.98
CA ALA A 223 -15.95 2.96 -5.18
C ALA A 223 -17.43 3.01 -4.74
N SER A 224 -17.99 4.21 -4.52
CA SER A 224 -19.39 4.39 -4.11
C SER A 224 -20.41 4.03 -5.21
N THR A 225 -20.03 4.14 -6.48
CA THR A 225 -20.92 3.87 -7.62
C THR A 225 -20.43 2.74 -8.51
N CYS A 226 -19.34 2.07 -8.09
CA CYS A 226 -18.65 1.04 -8.86
C CYS A 226 -18.37 1.46 -10.31
N SER A 227 -18.22 2.77 -10.58
CA SER A 227 -18.13 3.30 -11.95
C SER A 227 -16.68 3.42 -12.39
N ALA A 228 -16.41 2.99 -13.62
CA ALA A 228 -15.13 3.09 -14.30
C ALA A 228 -15.16 4.23 -15.31
N ASN A 229 -14.55 5.37 -14.95
CA ASN A 229 -14.61 6.60 -15.72
C ASN A 229 -13.26 6.93 -16.36
N HIS A 230 -13.28 7.36 -17.61
CA HIS A 230 -12.10 7.90 -18.28
C HIS A 230 -11.77 9.30 -17.75
N SER A 231 -10.51 9.72 -17.87
CA SER A 231 -10.04 11.07 -17.52
C SER A 231 -10.78 12.22 -18.24
N CYS A 232 -11.51 11.93 -19.32
CA CYS A 232 -12.38 12.90 -20.01
C CYS A 232 -13.81 12.98 -19.45
N GLY A 233 -14.12 12.25 -18.38
CA GLY A 233 -15.45 12.17 -17.77
C GLY A 233 -16.37 11.10 -18.37
N ALA A 234 -15.95 10.38 -19.41
CA ALA A 234 -16.76 9.32 -20.01
C ALA A 234 -16.88 8.11 -19.06
N LYS A 235 -18.11 7.68 -18.73
CA LYS A 235 -18.34 6.39 -18.07
C LYS A 235 -18.15 5.26 -19.08
N LEU A 236 -17.06 4.51 -18.94
CA LEU A 236 -16.70 3.43 -19.86
C LEU A 236 -17.21 2.05 -19.40
N GLY A 237 -17.55 1.91 -18.13
CA GLY A 237 -18.20 0.72 -17.61
C GLY A 237 -18.21 0.70 -16.09
N ASN A 238 -17.98 -0.47 -15.50
CA ASN A 238 -18.07 -0.65 -14.04
C ASN A 238 -16.94 -1.53 -13.50
N PHE A 239 -16.60 -1.32 -12.24
CA PHE A 239 -15.71 -2.16 -11.45
C PHE A 239 -16.54 -3.06 -10.53
N ILE A 240 -16.29 -4.38 -10.53
CA ILE A 240 -16.99 -5.32 -9.65
C ILE A 240 -15.98 -5.97 -8.69
N ALA A 241 -15.94 -5.47 -7.46
CA ALA A 241 -14.99 -5.91 -6.42
C ALA A 241 -15.12 -7.39 -6.05
N THR A 242 -16.30 -7.99 -6.22
CA THR A 242 -16.53 -9.41 -5.93
C THR A 242 -16.18 -10.33 -7.11
N GLY A 243 -15.87 -9.77 -8.29
CA GLY A 243 -15.88 -10.52 -9.54
C GLY A 243 -17.29 -10.91 -9.99
N SER A 244 -17.41 -11.40 -11.22
CA SER A 244 -18.67 -11.89 -11.78
C SER A 244 -18.44 -12.95 -12.84
N LYS A 245 -19.48 -13.73 -13.17
CA LYS A 245 -19.46 -14.57 -14.36
C LYS A 245 -19.57 -13.70 -15.60
N CYS A 246 -18.76 -13.97 -16.62
CA CYS A 246 -18.89 -13.33 -17.92
C CYS A 246 -20.20 -13.80 -18.58
N ASN A 247 -21.05 -12.86 -19.00
CA ASN A 247 -22.32 -13.17 -19.65
C ASN A 247 -22.18 -13.89 -21.01
N GLY A 248 -20.97 -13.87 -21.61
CA GLY A 248 -20.72 -14.51 -22.90
C GLY A 248 -20.20 -15.93 -22.80
N CYS A 249 -19.10 -16.12 -22.05
CA CYS A 249 -18.40 -17.42 -21.96
C CYS A 249 -18.68 -18.18 -20.65
N ASN A 250 -19.48 -17.60 -19.75
CA ASN A 250 -19.84 -18.12 -18.41
C ASN A 250 -18.64 -18.41 -17.48
N LYS A 251 -17.41 -18.04 -17.88
CA LYS A 251 -16.25 -18.13 -17.02
C LYS A 251 -16.36 -17.10 -15.91
N PHE A 252 -16.12 -17.55 -14.68
CA PHE A 252 -15.96 -16.64 -13.56
C PHE A 252 -14.70 -15.83 -13.77
N VAL A 253 -14.83 -14.51 -13.76
CA VAL A 253 -13.67 -13.63 -13.81
C VAL A 253 -13.56 -12.91 -12.49
N LYS A 254 -12.47 -13.22 -11.78
CA LYS A 254 -12.13 -12.61 -10.51
C LYS A 254 -11.77 -11.14 -10.74
N ARG A 255 -12.41 -10.20 -10.03
CA ARG A 255 -12.04 -8.77 -9.86
C ARG A 255 -11.35 -8.06 -11.04
N TRP A 256 -12.14 -7.46 -11.93
CA TRP A 256 -11.62 -6.57 -12.98
C TRP A 256 -12.59 -5.44 -13.33
N ILE A 257 -12.09 -4.49 -14.11
CA ILE A 257 -12.91 -3.43 -14.71
C ILE A 257 -13.52 -3.95 -15.99
N PHE A 258 -14.84 -3.90 -16.02
CA PHE A 258 -15.63 -4.17 -17.21
C PHE A 258 -15.76 -2.89 -18.00
N ILE A 259 -15.24 -2.91 -19.22
CA ILE A 259 -15.39 -1.85 -20.19
C ILE A 259 -16.43 -2.28 -21.23
N ASP A 260 -17.46 -1.46 -21.40
CA ASP A 260 -18.52 -1.72 -22.36
C ASP A 260 -17.98 -1.53 -23.79
N LYS A 261 -18.11 -2.56 -24.63
CA LYS A 261 -17.66 -2.50 -26.04
C LYS A 261 -18.28 -1.35 -26.81
N SER A 262 -19.49 -0.91 -26.43
CA SER A 262 -20.19 0.22 -27.05
C SER A 262 -19.58 1.59 -26.72
N LYS A 263 -18.64 1.67 -25.77
CA LYS A 263 -17.99 2.91 -25.34
C LYS A 263 -16.55 3.04 -25.85
N VAL A 264 -16.07 2.04 -26.59
CA VAL A 264 -14.67 1.92 -26.99
C VAL A 264 -14.57 1.45 -28.43
N ASP A 265 -13.61 2.03 -29.17
CA ASP A 265 -13.27 1.60 -30.52
C ASP A 265 -12.06 0.69 -30.49
N ARG A 266 -12.18 -0.50 -31.10
CA ARG A 266 -11.08 -1.42 -31.36
C ARG A 266 -10.41 -1.02 -32.67
N VAL A 267 -9.11 -0.75 -32.63
CA VAL A 267 -8.30 -0.36 -33.78
C VAL A 267 -7.19 -1.39 -33.95
N GLU A 268 -7.19 -2.09 -35.07
CA GLU A 268 -6.08 -2.97 -35.45
C GLU A 268 -4.98 -2.11 -36.08
N ILE A 269 -3.74 -2.34 -35.65
CA ILE A 269 -2.58 -1.67 -36.23
C ILE A 269 -2.03 -2.61 -37.30
N ALA A 270 -2.03 -2.12 -38.55
CA ALA A 270 -1.39 -2.83 -39.64
C ALA A 270 0.12 -2.92 -39.36
N SER A 271 0.65 -4.14 -39.47
CA SER A 271 2.09 -4.42 -39.46
C SER A 271 2.78 -3.81 -40.67
#